data_AF-A0A963M929-F1
#
_entry.id   AF-A0A963M929-F1
#
_cell.length_a   1.000
_cell.length_b   1.000
_cell.length_c   1.000
_cell.angle_alpha   90.00
_cell.angle_beta   90.00
_cell.angle_gamma   90.00
#
_symmetry.space_group_name_H-M   'P 1'
#
loop_
_entity.id
_entity.type
_entity.pdbx_description
1 polymer ?
#
loop_
_entity_poly.entity_id
_entity_poly.type
_entity_poly.pdbx_seq_one_letter_code
_entity_poly.pdbx_strand_id
1 'polypeptide(L)' 'QSEAAADPAAHAAAWQAIDAELAAPLLAALRAGEPVRLTLSGPRRAVTLASGSGGLWQRISSLFGRQALNGVRSQL' A
#
# COMPACT_ATOMS: atom_id res chain seq x y z
N GLN A 1 -26.55 -14.93 0.87
CA GLN A 1 -25.86 -14.99 -0.43
C GLN A 1 -24.41 -15.28 -0.09
N SER A 2 -23.97 -16.50 -0.34
CA SER A 2 -22.65 -16.97 0.07
C SER A 2 -21.60 -16.28 -0.78
N GLU A 3 -20.80 -15.41 -0.15
CA GLU A 3 -19.61 -14.83 -0.73
C GLU A 3 -18.70 -15.99 -1.14
N ALA A 4 -18.63 -16.28 -2.44
CA ALA A 4 -17.75 -17.31 -2.96
C ALA A 4 -16.34 -16.95 -2.49
N ALA A 5 -15.69 -17.86 -1.74
CA ALA A 5 -14.33 -17.67 -1.26
C ALA A 5 -13.49 -17.19 -2.45
N ALA A 6 -13.06 -15.93 -2.43
CA ALA A 6 -12.33 -15.33 -3.53
C ALA A 6 -11.11 -16.19 -3.83
N ASP A 7 -10.93 -16.57 -5.10
CA ASP A 7 -9.78 -17.37 -5.50
C ASP A 7 -8.50 -16.67 -5.06
N PRO A 8 -7.71 -17.28 -4.15
CA PRO A 8 -6.50 -16.66 -3.63
C PRO A 8 -5.49 -16.37 -4.74
N ALA A 9 -5.49 -17.16 -5.83
CA ALA A 9 -4.61 -16.94 -6.98
C ALA A 9 -5.04 -15.71 -7.80
N ALA A 10 -6.33 -15.59 -8.14
CA ALA A 10 -6.86 -14.41 -8.80
C ALA A 10 -6.67 -13.13 -7.97
N HIS A 11 -6.86 -13.21 -6.65
CA HIS A 11 -6.61 -12.09 -5.75
C HIS A 11 -5.12 -11.69 -5.74
N ALA A 12 -4.20 -12.65 -5.69
CA ALA A 12 -2.76 -12.38 -5.77
C ALA A 12 -2.36 -11.77 -7.12
N ALA A 13 -2.92 -12.27 -8.23
CA ALA A 13 -2.67 -11.75 -9.57
C ALA A 13 -3.13 -10.30 -9.72
N ALA A 14 -4.28 -9.94 -9.15
CA ALA A 14 -4.76 -8.55 -9.15
C ALA A 14 -3.79 -7.61 -8.41
N TRP A 15 -3.23 -8.05 -7.28
CA TRP A 15 -2.20 -7.28 -6.56
C TRP A 15 -0.90 -7.15 -7.35
N GLN A 16 -0.48 -8.20 -8.05
CA GLN A 16 0.71 -8.16 -8.91
C GLN A 16 0.55 -7.19 -10.08
N ALA A 17 -0.64 -7.13 -10.70
CA ALA A 17 -0.93 -6.17 -11.77
C ALA A 17 -0.81 -4.72 -11.27
N ILE A 18 -1.37 -4.41 -10.10
CA ILE A 18 -1.25 -3.09 -9.47
C ILE A 18 0.22 -2.74 -9.20
N ASP A 19 1.00 -3.69 -8.68
CA ASP A 19 2.42 -3.46 -8.41
C ASP A 19 3.21 -3.16 -9.69
N ALA A 20 2.98 -3.95 -10.74
CA ALA A 20 3.66 -3.79 -12.03
C ALA A 20 3.29 -2.48 -12.74
N GLU A 21 2.01 -2.10 -12.75
CA GLU A 21 1.53 -0.95 -13.53
C GLU A 21 1.68 0.38 -12.79
N LEU A 22 1.46 0.40 -11.47
CA LEU A 22 1.38 1.65 -10.71
C LEU A 22 2.58 1.84 -9.76
N ALA A 23 2.98 0.79 -9.04
CA ALA A 23 4.03 0.91 -8.03
C ALA A 23 5.44 0.91 -8.63
N ALA A 24 5.71 0.03 -9.61
CA ALA A 24 7.02 -0.12 -10.22
C ALA A 24 7.54 1.17 -10.88
N PRO A 25 6.74 1.94 -11.65
CA PRO A 25 7.18 3.22 -12.20
C PRO A 25 7.46 4.29 -11.13
N LEU A 26 6.60 4.36 -10.09
CA LEU A 26 6.80 5.29 -8.97
C LEU A 26 8.07 4.96 -8.18
N LEU A 27 8.36 3.67 -7.99
CA LEU A 27 9.57 3.21 -7.33
C LEU A 27 10.83 3.49 -8.17
N ALA A 28 10.74 3.34 -9.49
CA ALA A 28 11.83 3.70 -10.39
C ALA A 28 12.13 5.20 -10.34
N ALA A 29 11.11 6.05 -10.39
CA ALA A 29 11.26 7.51 -10.25
C ALA A 29 11.86 7.88 -8.88
N LEU A 30 11.39 7.26 -7.80
CA LEU A 30 11.93 7.48 -6.46
C LEU A 30 13.43 7.11 -6.39
N ARG A 31 13.83 5.99 -6.98
CA ARG A 31 15.23 5.54 -7.03
C ARG A 31 16.11 6.43 -7.90
N ALA A 32 15.54 7.04 -8.94
CA ALA A 32 16.22 8.04 -9.74
C ALA A 32 16.43 9.37 -8.98
N GLY A 33 15.88 9.51 -7.76
CA GLY A 33 15.99 10.73 -6.97
C GLY A 33 14.90 11.76 -7.29
N GLU A 34 13.92 11.40 -8.12
CA GLU A 34 12.82 12.28 -8.46
C GLU A 34 11.89 12.48 -7.26
N PRO A 35 11.30 13.68 -7.11
CA PRO A 35 10.30 13.94 -6.09
C PRO A 35 9.00 13.19 -6.41
N VAL A 36 8.75 12.09 -5.68
CA VAL A 36 7.55 11.26 -5.83
C VAL A 36 6.61 11.48 -4.65
N ARG A 37 5.30 11.52 -4.94
CA ARG A 37 4.23 11.57 -3.95
C ARG A 37 3.23 10.43 -4.19
N LEU A 38 2.95 9.65 -3.16
CA LEU A 38 1.95 8.58 -3.17
C LEU A 38 0.86 8.88 -2.15
N THR A 39 -0.40 8.98 -2.60
CA THR A 39 -1.54 9.13 -1.69
C THR A 39 -2.38 7.86 -1.69
N LEU A 40 -2.45 7.20 -0.54
CA LEU A 40 -3.33 6.07 -0.31
C LEU A 40 -4.64 6.58 0.28
N SER A 41 -5.71 6.54 -0.50
CA SER A 41 -7.04 6.98 -0.08
C SER A 41 -7.84 5.79 0.44
N GLY A 42 -8.16 5.78 1.73
CA GLY A 42 -9.08 4.82 2.34
C GLY A 42 -10.40 5.47 2.77
N PRO A 43 -11.44 4.68 3.11
CA PRO A 43 -12.78 5.18 3.40
C PRO A 43 -12.85 6.20 4.56
N ARG A 44 -11.94 6.05 5.54
CA ARG A 44 -11.89 6.90 6.74
C ARG A 44 -10.74 7.90 6.74
N ARG A 45 -9.73 7.68 5.91
CA ARG A 45 -8.51 8.50 5.92
C ARG A 45 -7.71 8.32 4.64
N ALA A 46 -7.16 9.43 4.15
CA ALA A 46 -6.11 9.41 3.15
C ALA A 46 -4.73 9.61 3.82
N VAL A 47 -3.72 8.87 3.35
CA VAL A 47 -2.33 8.97 3.79
C VAL A 47 -1.48 9.36 2.59
N THR A 48 -0.83 10.52 2.67
CA THR A 48 0.10 10.98 1.64
C THR A 48 1.54 10.76 2.10
N LEU A 49 2.32 10.13 1.24
CA LEU A 49 3.75 9.88 1.35
C LEU A 49 4.46 10.74 0.30
N ALA A 50 5.56 11.38 0.67
CA ALA A 50 6.37 12.16 -0.24
C ALA A 50 7.85 11.81 -0.04
N SER A 51 8.65 11.88 -1.08
CA SER A 51 10.10 11.74 -0.98
C SER A 51 10.73 13.06 -0.51
N GLY A 52 10.60 13.37 0.77
CA GLY A 52 11.32 14.44 1.45
C GLY A 52 12.50 13.87 2.23
N SER A 53 13.68 14.48 2.10
CA SER A 53 14.94 14.11 2.76
C SER A 53 14.76 13.93 4.27
N GLY A 54 14.63 12.68 4.75
CA GLY A 54 15.03 12.31 6.11
C GLY A 54 13.97 12.04 7.19
N GLY A 55 12.65 12.03 6.93
CA GLY A 55 11.67 11.86 8.04
C GLY A 55 10.45 10.97 7.81
N LEU A 56 10.13 10.63 6.55
CA LEU A 56 8.80 10.09 6.22
C LEU A 56 8.70 8.56 6.33
N TRP A 57 9.82 7.83 6.16
CA TRP A 57 9.86 6.38 6.38
C TRP A 57 9.54 5.97 7.84
N GLN A 58 9.93 6.78 8.83
CA GLN A 58 9.54 6.56 10.24
C GLN A 58 8.03 6.74 10.49
N ARG A 59 7.34 7.58 9.71
CA ARG A 59 5.88 7.75 9.84
C ARG A 59 5.12 6.60 9.19
N ILE A 60 5.63 6.05 8.08
CA ILE A 60 5.06 4.88 7.40
C ILE A 60 5.07 3.67 8.32
N SER A 61 6.21 3.33 8.93
CA SER A 61 6.30 2.18 9.85
C SER A 61 5.33 2.30 11.03
N SER A 62 5.10 3.52 11.53
CA SER A 62 4.16 3.78 12.63
C SER A 62 2.69 3.59 12.27
N LEU A 63 2.33 3.69 10.98
CA LEU A 63 0.96 3.49 10.48
C LEU A 63 0.70 2.02 10.17
N PHE A 64 1.62 1.36 9.47
CA PHE A 64 1.52 -0.08 9.19
C PHE A 64 1.62 -0.93 10.47
N GLY A 65 2.49 -0.59 11.41
CA GLY A 65 2.60 -1.30 12.69
C GLY A 65 1.36 -1.21 13.59
N ARG A 66 0.53 -0.16 13.43
CA ARG A 66 -0.74 0.00 14.18
C ARG A 66 -1.96 -0.61 13.48
N GLN A 67 -1.95 -0.67 12.15
CA GLN A 67 -3.10 -1.15 11.36
C GLN A 67 -3.00 -2.64 11.00
N ALA A 68 -1.79 -3.17 10.79
CA ALA A 68 -1.59 -4.58 10.41
C ALA A 68 -2.02 -5.58 11.50
N LEU A 69 -2.08 -5.18 12.77
CA LEU A 69 -2.46 -6.09 13.87
C LEU A 69 -3.96 -6.12 14.19
N ASN A 70 -4.74 -5.13 13.75
CA ASN A 70 -6.18 -5.07 14.04
C ASN A 70 -7.06 -5.61 12.90
N GLY A 71 -6.60 -5.54 11.63
CA GLY A 71 -7.38 -6.02 10.49
C GLY A 71 -7.33 -7.54 10.28
N VAL A 72 -6.16 -8.15 10.51
CA VAL A 72 -5.95 -9.58 10.22
C VAL A 72 -6.56 -10.51 11.27
N ARG A 73 -6.91 -9.99 12.46
CA ARG A 73 -7.51 -10.79 13.54
C ARG A 73 -9.04 -10.83 13.52
N SER A 74 -9.69 -10.04 12.65
CA SER A 74 -11.15 -10.03 12.53
C SER A 74 -11.69 -10.95 11.43
N GLN A 75 -10.80 -11.73 10.79
CA GLN A 75 -11.14 -12.67 9.71
C GLN A 75 -10.74 -14.14 10.02
N LEU A 76 -10.43 -14.45 11.29
CA LEU A 76 -10.31 -15.83 11.78
C LEU A 76 -11.43 -16.09 12.78
#